data_AF-A0A368GM92-F1
#
_entry.id   AF-A0A368GM92-F1
#
_cell.length_a   1.000
_cell.length_b   1.000
_cell.length_c   1.000
_cell.angle_alpha   90.00
_cell.angle_beta   90.00
_cell.angle_gamma   90.00
#
_symmetry.space_group_name_H-M   'P 1'
#
loop_
_entity.id
_entity.type
_entity.pdbx_description
1 polymer ?
#
loop_
_entity_poly.entity_id
_entity_poly.type
_entity_poly.pdbx_seq_one_letter_code
_entity_poly.pdbx_strand_id
1 'polypeptide(L)'
;MFMFGYILSIFFFVFISDVSSAAGCPRLPEPEDGHIKYNSQLSSGTYEDGTIAKLWCELNRKEGPMYTTCVDGYWDPPELAKCERKGPKRRRFASAHVDLANIS
;
A
#
# COMPACT_ATOMS: atom_id res chain seq x y z
N MET A 1 -48.49 -24.10 1.92
CA MET A 1 -48.19 -22.65 1.93
C MET A 1 -47.14 -22.22 2.97
N PHE A 2 -46.69 -23.09 3.90
CA PHE A 2 -45.68 -22.76 4.92
C PHE A 2 -44.24 -23.19 4.57
N MET A 3 -44.08 -24.20 3.72
CA MET A 3 -42.77 -24.72 3.32
C MET A 3 -42.00 -23.74 2.41
N PHE A 4 -42.69 -23.01 1.54
CA PHE A 4 -42.07 -21.99 0.68
C PHE A 4 -41.47 -20.83 1.48
N GLY A 5 -42.11 -20.43 2.59
CA GLY A 5 -41.59 -19.39 3.48
C GLY A 5 -40.33 -19.85 4.24
N TYR A 6 -40.30 -21.12 4.65
CA TYR A 6 -39.12 -21.71 5.30
C TYR A 6 -37.95 -21.86 4.32
N ILE A 7 -38.23 -22.30 3.09
CA ILE A 7 -37.22 -22.39 2.03
C ILE A 7 -36.66 -21.00 1.69
N LEU A 8 -37.50 -19.99 1.49
CA LEU A 8 -37.04 -18.60 1.26
C LEU A 8 -36.27 -18.04 2.46
N SER A 9 -36.66 -18.38 3.69
CA SER A 9 -35.94 -17.98 4.90
C SER A 9 -34.57 -18.64 4.98
N ILE A 10 -34.46 -19.95 4.71
CA ILE A 10 -33.18 -20.66 4.66
C ILE A 10 -32.31 -20.12 3.53
N PHE A 11 -32.87 -19.90 2.34
CA PHE A 11 -32.13 -19.30 1.22
C PHE A 11 -31.64 -17.91 1.57
N PHE A 12 -32.42 -17.09 2.28
CA PHE A 12 -32.00 -15.77 2.77
C PHE A 12 -30.92 -15.86 3.85
N PHE A 13 -31.04 -16.80 4.79
CA PHE A 13 -30.00 -17.05 5.82
C PHE A 13 -28.69 -17.58 5.22
N VAL A 14 -28.77 -18.45 4.21
CA VAL A 14 -27.61 -18.95 3.47
C VAL A 14 -27.00 -17.83 2.62
N PHE A 15 -27.82 -17.04 1.90
CA PHE A 15 -27.39 -15.87 1.13
C PHE A 15 -26.68 -14.80 1.98
N ILE A 16 -27.10 -14.62 3.23
CA ILE A 16 -26.43 -13.68 4.15
C ILE A 16 -25.13 -14.26 4.69
N SER A 17 -24.98 -15.59 4.71
CA SER A 17 -23.77 -16.25 5.23
C SER A 17 -22.64 -16.30 4.20
N ASP A 18 -22.94 -16.17 2.89
CA ASP A 18 -21.95 -15.99 1.83
C ASP A 18 -21.59 -14.52 1.55
N VAL A 19 -22.01 -13.59 2.42
CA VAL A 19 -21.12 -12.49 2.76
C VAL A 19 -19.98 -13.09 3.60
N SER A 20 -19.16 -13.91 2.93
CA SER A 20 -17.74 -13.85 3.18
C SER A 20 -17.48 -12.36 3.15
N SER A 21 -17.30 -11.76 4.33
CA SER A 21 -16.64 -10.48 4.43
C SER A 21 -15.35 -10.75 3.70
N ALA A 22 -15.33 -10.47 2.39
CA ALA A 22 -14.14 -10.50 1.58
C ALA A 22 -13.30 -9.46 2.31
N ALA A 23 -12.47 -9.96 3.22
CA ALA A 23 -11.51 -9.16 3.93
C ALA A 23 -10.59 -8.78 2.79
N GLY A 24 -10.90 -7.67 2.14
CA GLY A 24 -10.06 -7.15 1.09
C GLY A 24 -8.86 -6.51 1.75
N CYS A 25 -7.74 -6.48 1.05
CA CYS A 25 -6.57 -5.84 1.58
C CYS A 25 -6.80 -4.33 1.70
N PRO A 26 -6.37 -3.70 2.80
CA PRO A 26 -6.49 -2.25 2.97
C PRO A 26 -5.61 -1.52 1.96
N ARG A 27 -5.92 -0.25 1.70
CA ARG A 27 -5.06 0.57 0.84
C ARG A 27 -3.69 0.76 1.49
N LEU A 28 -2.62 0.47 0.74
CA LEU A 28 -1.26 0.72 1.20
C LEU A 28 -1.00 2.24 1.28
N PRO A 29 -0.23 2.70 2.27
CA PRO A 29 0.15 4.12 2.38
C PRO A 29 0.97 4.54 1.15
N GLU A 30 0.70 5.75 0.65
CA GLU A 30 1.44 6.33 -0.47
C GLU A 30 2.89 6.63 -0.02
N PRO A 31 3.91 6.18 -0.75
CA PRO A 31 5.31 6.46 -0.42
C PRO A 31 5.71 7.90 -0.79
N GLU A 32 6.62 8.52 -0.02
CA GLU A 32 7.00 9.94 -0.19
C GLU A 32 7.68 10.26 -1.55
N ASP A 33 8.37 9.29 -2.16
CA ASP A 33 9.15 9.45 -3.39
C ASP A 33 8.83 8.38 -4.44
N GLY A 34 7.59 7.88 -4.43
CA GLY A 34 7.12 6.88 -5.38
C GLY A 34 5.60 6.88 -5.51
N HIS A 35 5.08 5.97 -6.33
CA HIS A 35 3.64 5.73 -6.43
C HIS A 35 3.34 4.24 -6.51
N ILE A 36 2.23 3.80 -5.92
CA ILE A 36 1.81 2.40 -5.96
C ILE A 36 0.74 2.22 -7.04
N LYS A 37 0.98 1.30 -7.97
CA LYS A 37 0.01 0.89 -9.00
C LYS A 37 -0.62 -0.43 -8.63
N TYR A 38 -1.94 -0.45 -8.60
CA TYR A 38 -2.74 -1.65 -8.35
C TYR A 38 -3.25 -2.20 -9.69
N ASN A 39 -3.25 -3.53 -9.83
CA ASN A 39 -3.84 -4.19 -10.99
C ASN A 39 -5.38 -4.23 -10.95
N SER A 40 -5.96 -4.10 -9.75
CA SER A 40 -7.42 -4.13 -9.55
C SER A 40 -7.95 -2.79 -9.09
N GLN A 41 -9.26 -2.59 -9.29
CA GLN A 41 -9.98 -1.44 -8.78
C GLN A 41 -10.32 -1.64 -7.30
N LEU A 42 -10.42 -0.53 -6.57
CA LEU A 42 -10.80 -0.56 -5.16
C LEU A 42 -12.31 -0.88 -5.07
N SER A 43 -12.65 -2.01 -4.47
CA SER A 43 -14.03 -2.47 -4.28
C SER A 43 -14.45 -2.21 -2.85
N SER A 44 -15.49 -1.39 -2.65
CA SER A 44 -16.04 -1.10 -1.31
C SER A 44 -15.00 -0.60 -0.27
N GLY A 45 -13.94 0.07 -0.73
CA GLY A 45 -12.87 0.60 0.14
C GLY A 45 -11.70 -0.35 0.41
N THR A 46 -11.72 -1.57 -0.13
CA THR A 46 -10.63 -2.55 -0.02
C THR A 46 -10.28 -3.18 -1.37
N TYR A 47 -9.13 -3.84 -1.46
CA TYR A 47 -8.71 -4.57 -2.66
C TYR A 47 -9.09 -6.03 -2.56
N GLU A 48 -9.65 -6.59 -3.63
CA GLU A 48 -10.01 -8.00 -3.68
C GLU A 48 -8.76 -8.91 -3.63
N ASP A 49 -8.95 -10.13 -3.17
CA ASP A 49 -7.92 -11.17 -3.17
C ASP A 49 -7.33 -11.36 -4.58
N GLY A 50 -6.02 -11.62 -4.66
CA GLY A 50 -5.27 -11.69 -5.90
C GLY A 50 -4.91 -10.32 -6.50
N THR A 51 -5.30 -9.21 -5.88
CA THR A 51 -4.83 -7.88 -6.32
C THR A 51 -3.32 -7.76 -6.15
N ILE A 52 -2.62 -7.37 -7.22
CA ILE A 52 -1.18 -7.09 -7.17
C ILE A 52 -0.97 -5.59 -7.06
N ALA A 53 -0.25 -5.16 -6.03
CA ALA A 53 0.23 -3.80 -5.85
C ALA A 53 1.72 -3.72 -6.22
N LYS A 54 2.06 -2.84 -7.16
CA LYS A 54 3.42 -2.64 -7.67
C LYS A 54 3.91 -1.24 -7.33
N LEU A 55 5.04 -1.17 -6.63
CA LEU A 55 5.72 0.07 -6.30
C LEU A 55 6.55 0.58 -7.48
N TRP A 56 6.39 1.85 -7.81
CA TRP A 56 7.20 2.56 -8.78
C TRP A 56 7.99 3.69 -8.10
N CYS A 57 9.32 3.69 -8.27
CA CYS A 57 10.21 4.74 -7.77
C CYS A 57 10.91 5.44 -8.94
N GLU A 58 11.00 6.77 -8.92
CA GLU A 58 11.60 7.57 -10.00
C GLU A 58 13.12 7.74 -9.89
N LEU A 59 13.67 7.67 -8.67
CA LEU A 59 15.07 8.00 -8.39
C LEU A 59 15.91 6.76 -8.08
N ASN A 60 15.75 6.22 -6.87
CA ASN A 60 16.48 5.05 -6.41
C ASN A 60 15.57 4.23 -5.48
N ARG A 61 15.88 2.95 -5.44
CA ARG A 61 15.11 1.90 -4.76
C ARG A 61 15.95 1.36 -3.62
N LYS A 62 15.37 1.22 -2.42
CA LYS A 62 16.02 0.50 -1.31
C LYS A 62 15.82 -1.01 -1.45
N GLU A 63 16.65 -1.80 -0.76
CA GLU A 63 16.47 -3.25 -0.65
C GLU A 63 15.09 -3.60 -0.06
N GLY A 64 14.37 -4.49 -0.74
CA GLY A 64 13.03 -4.93 -0.37
C GLY A 64 12.17 -5.33 -1.58
N PRO A 65 10.99 -5.90 -1.35
CA PRO A 65 10.07 -6.31 -2.41
C PRO A 65 9.40 -5.10 -3.08
N MET A 66 9.29 -5.15 -4.42
CA MET A 66 8.64 -4.11 -5.24
C MET A 66 7.16 -4.35 -5.48
N TYR A 67 6.71 -5.56 -5.18
CA TYR A 67 5.37 -6.01 -5.44
C TYR A 67 4.87 -6.75 -4.21
N THR A 68 3.57 -6.64 -3.98
CA THR A 68 2.86 -7.41 -2.97
C THR A 68 1.53 -7.84 -3.55
N THR A 69 1.07 -9.03 -3.13
CA THR A 69 -0.17 -9.63 -3.58
C THR A 69 -1.13 -9.67 -2.40
N CYS A 70 -2.38 -9.30 -2.64
CA CYS A 70 -3.43 -9.48 -1.66
C CYS A 70 -3.77 -10.97 -1.57
N VAL A 71 -3.57 -11.58 -0.41
CA VAL A 71 -3.85 -12.99 -0.13
C VAL A 71 -4.62 -13.07 1.19
N ASP A 72 -5.85 -13.56 1.13
CA ASP A 72 -6.75 -13.73 2.28
C ASP A 72 -6.96 -12.42 3.08
N GLY A 73 -6.92 -11.27 2.39
CA GLY A 73 -7.07 -9.95 3.02
C GLY A 73 -5.80 -9.35 3.62
N TYR A 74 -4.67 -10.03 3.47
CA TYR A 74 -3.37 -9.54 3.88
C TYR A 74 -2.46 -9.31 2.67
N TRP A 75 -1.62 -8.28 2.75
CA TRP A 75 -0.58 -8.07 1.76
C TRP A 75 0.57 -9.06 2.00
N ASP A 76 0.93 -9.85 1.00
CA ASP A 76 2.09 -10.74 1.01
C ASP A 76 3.06 -10.41 -0.13
N PRO A 77 4.29 -9.94 0.19
CA PRO A 77 4.80 -9.60 1.53
C PRO A 77 4.09 -8.38 2.15
N PRO A 78 4.05 -8.26 3.50
CA PRO A 78 3.29 -7.23 4.21
C PRO A 78 3.88 -5.82 4.07
N GLU A 79 5.17 -5.73 3.76
CA GLU A 79 5.87 -4.46 3.58
C GLU A 79 6.43 -4.37 2.17
N LEU A 80 6.19 -3.23 1.52
CA LEU A 80 6.88 -2.84 0.28
C LEU A 80 8.18 -2.12 0.62
N ALA A 81 9.11 -2.14 -0.33
CA ALA A 81 10.33 -1.35 -0.24
C ALA A 81 10.03 0.16 -0.14
N LYS A 82 11.01 0.93 0.35
CA LYS A 82 10.94 2.40 0.37
C LYS A 82 11.71 2.97 -0.81
N CYS A 83 11.15 3.99 -1.47
CA CYS A 83 11.88 4.78 -2.43
C CYS A 83 12.84 5.70 -1.65
N GLU A 84 14.12 5.74 -2.05
CA GLU A 84 15.09 6.66 -1.46
C GLU A 84 15.35 7.79 -2.45
N ARG A 85 14.90 8.99 -2.11
CA ARG A 85 15.43 10.18 -2.76
C ARG A 85 16.88 10.30 -2.35
N LYS A 86 17.79 10.25 -3.33
CA LYS A 86 19.15 10.75 -3.14
C LYS A 86 18.99 12.22 -2.77
N GLY A 87 18.98 12.51 -1.47
CA GLY A 87 19.17 13.86 -0.99
C GLY A 87 20.44 14.41 -1.63
N PRO A 88 20.54 15.72 -1.87
CA PRO A 88 21.82 16.29 -2.27
C PRO A 88 22.84 15.77 -1.28
N LYS A 89 23.88 15.06 -1.76
CA LYS A 89 25.02 14.73 -0.90
C LYS A 89 25.39 16.07 -0.28
N ARG A 90 25.11 16.26 1.01
CA ARG A 90 25.66 17.37 1.77
C ARG A 90 27.14 17.08 1.76
N ARG A 91 27.82 17.49 0.68
CA ARG A 91 29.24 17.80 0.74
C ARG A 91 29.27 18.73 1.94
N ARG A 92 29.89 18.27 3.03
CA ARG A 92 30.32 19.20 4.06
C ARG A 92 31.19 20.18 3.28
N PHE A 93 30.60 21.28 2.85
CA PHE A 93 31.36 22.49 2.68
C PHE A 93 31.82 22.73 4.10
N ALA A 94 33.04 22.27 4.41
CA ALA A 94 33.69 22.63 5.65
C ALA A 94 33.54 24.15 5.71
N SER A 95 32.79 24.60 6.71
CA SER A 95 32.52 26.00 6.93
C SER A 95 33.88 26.63 7.17
N ALA A 96 34.44 27.25 6.14
CA ALA A 96 35.35 28.35 6.34
C ALA A 96 34.47 29.43 6.98
N HIS A 97 34.48 29.43 8.30
CA HIS A 97 34.05 30.56 9.09
C HIS A 97 34.83 31.75 8.51
N VAL A 98 34.13 32.66 7.84
CA VAL A 98 34.74 33.90 7.39
C VAL A 98 35.03 34.67 8.68
N ASP A 99 36.27 34.59 9.14
CA ASP A 99 36.77 35.44 10.21
C ASP A 99 36.79 36.87 9.68
N LEU A 100 35.68 37.58 9.91
CA LEU A 100 35.61 39.04 9.88
C LEU A 100 36.37 39.57 11.11
N ALA A 101 37.69 39.46 11.06
CA ALA A 101 38.60 40.18 11.94
C ALA A 101 39.86 40.49 11.14
N ASN A 102 39.86 41.64 10.45
CA ASN A 102 40.94 42.63 10.45
C ASN A 102 40.88 43.53 9.20
N ILE A 103 40.09 44.60 9.27
CA ILE A 103 40.38 45.83 8.54
C ILE A 103 40.45 46.92 9.60
N SER A 104 41.68 47.24 10.02
CA SER A 104 42.07 48.43 10.76
C SER A 104 42.98 49.27 9.86
#